data_AF-A0A661LKN8-F1
#
_entry.id   AF-A0A661LKN8-F1
#
_cell.length_a   1.000
_cell.length_b   1.000
_cell.length_c   1.000
_cell.angle_alpha   90.00
_cell.angle_beta   90.00
_cell.angle_gamma   90.00
#
_symmetry.space_group_name_H-M   'P 1'
#
loop_
_entity.id
_entity.type
_entity.pdbx_description
1 polymer ?
#
loop_
_entity_poly.entity_id
_entity_poly.type
_entity_poly.pdbx_seq_one_letter_code
_entity_poly.pdbx_strand_id
1 'polypeptide(L)'
;MKIFREISRLPEFDKDMRKLLRRFKTLEDDLRVFIKNELNLYHKITIDNKGVFHVPDLKIESPNIYKAKKFACRSLKDKGVQS
;
A
#
# COMPACT_ATOMS: atom_id res chain seq x y z
N MET A 1 -7.39 -7.18 16.50
CA MET A 1 -6.31 -6.27 16.96
C MET A 1 -6.16 -5.14 15.97
N LYS A 2 -6.25 -3.88 16.42
CA LYS A 2 -6.16 -2.69 15.56
C LYS A 2 -4.68 -2.28 15.46
N ILE A 3 -4.07 -2.44 14.28
CA ILE A 3 -2.63 -2.21 14.07
C ILE A 3 -2.28 -0.71 14.06
N PHE A 4 -3.16 0.08 13.47
CA PHE A 4 -3.05 1.53 13.38
C PHE A 4 -4.18 2.18 14.17
N ARG A 5 -3.90 3.32 14.84
CA ARG A 5 -4.91 4.11 15.54
C ARG A 5 -6.01 4.55 14.57
N GLU A 6 -5.61 5.02 13.40
CA GLU A 6 -6.46 5.53 12.33
C GLU A 6 -5.85 5.18 10.97
N ILE A 7 -6.72 4.96 9.97
CA ILE A 7 -6.36 4.87 8.56
C ILE A 7 -7.32 5.82 7.84
N SER A 8 -6.78 6.88 7.25
CA SER A 8 -7.54 7.82 6.45
C SER A 8 -7.09 7.76 5.00
N ARG A 9 -7.95 8.23 4.09
CA ARG A 9 -7.67 8.31 2.65
C ARG A 9 -8.00 9.71 2.17
N LEU A 10 -7.19 10.23 1.25
CA LEU A 10 -7.49 11.47 0.58
C LEU A 10 -8.67 11.28 -0.39
N PRO A 11 -9.54 12.28 -0.60
CA PRO A 11 -10.64 12.18 -1.57
C PRO A 11 -10.17 11.82 -2.99
N GLU A 12 -8.99 12.30 -3.39
CA GLU A 12 -8.33 12.00 -4.66
C GLU A 12 -7.97 10.52 -4.77
N PHE A 13 -7.46 9.94 -3.68
CA PHE A 13 -7.12 8.51 -3.61
C PHE A 13 -8.37 7.66 -3.84
N ASP A 14 -9.50 7.99 -3.22
CA ASP A 14 -10.75 7.24 -3.41
C ASP A 14 -11.36 7.43 -4.80
N LYS A 15 -11.17 8.60 -5.43
CA LYS A 15 -11.54 8.81 -6.84
C LYS A 15 -10.76 7.86 -7.75
N ASP A 16 -9.44 7.75 -7.56
CA ASP A 16 -8.61 6.88 -8.39
C ASP A 16 -8.81 5.40 -8.08
N MET A 17 -8.99 5.04 -6.80
CA MET A 17 -9.35 3.68 -6.40
C MET A 17 -10.64 3.21 -7.09
N ARG A 18 -11.70 4.04 -7.12
CA ARG A 18 -12.96 3.71 -7.81
C ARG A 18 -12.77 3.48 -9.32
N LYS A 19 -11.90 4.23 -9.98
CA LYS A 19 -11.58 4.01 -11.40
C LYS A 19 -10.86 2.68 -11.58
N LEU A 20 -9.86 2.40 -10.75
CA LEU A 20 -9.04 1.18 -10.84
C LEU A 20 -9.85 -0.09 -10.54
N LEU A 21 -10.79 -0.04 -9.60
CA LEU A 21 -11.65 -1.16 -9.24
C LEU A 21 -12.50 -1.70 -10.39
N ARG A 22 -12.79 -0.88 -11.41
CA ARG A 22 -13.48 -1.34 -12.63
C ARG A 22 -12.68 -2.42 -13.37
N ARG A 23 -11.33 -2.33 -13.34
CA ARG A 23 -10.41 -3.25 -14.02
C ARG A 23 -9.80 -4.28 -13.05
N PHE A 24 -9.58 -3.89 -11.80
CA PHE A 24 -8.88 -4.67 -10.79
C PHE A 24 -9.79 -4.89 -9.58
N LYS A 25 -10.75 -5.82 -9.72
CA LYS A 25 -11.81 -6.05 -8.73
C LYS A 25 -11.29 -6.42 -7.33
N THR A 26 -10.09 -6.98 -7.23
CA THR A 26 -9.48 -7.39 -5.96
C THR A 26 -8.68 -6.28 -5.27
N LEU A 27 -8.48 -5.13 -5.92
CA LEU A 27 -7.49 -4.13 -5.50
C LEU A 27 -7.72 -3.59 -4.09
N GLU A 28 -8.97 -3.38 -3.70
CA GLU A 28 -9.33 -2.90 -2.36
C GLU A 28 -8.97 -3.92 -1.28
N ASP A 29 -9.25 -5.21 -1.52
CA ASP A 29 -8.87 -6.27 -0.59
C ASP A 29 -7.35 -6.51 -0.58
N ASP A 30 -6.70 -6.39 -1.73
CA ASP A 30 -5.24 -6.46 -1.84
C ASP A 30 -4.59 -5.34 -1.01
N LEU A 31 -5.17 -4.13 -1.02
CA LEU A 31 -4.74 -3.01 -0.18
C LEU A 31 -4.95 -3.29 1.31
N ARG A 32 -6.07 -3.92 1.69
CA ARG A 32 -6.30 -4.32 3.09
C ARG A 32 -5.27 -5.34 3.57
N VAL A 33 -4.92 -6.31 2.74
CA VAL A 33 -3.87 -7.30 3.03
C VAL A 33 -2.51 -6.62 3.18
N PHE A 34 -2.17 -5.70 2.28
CA PHE A 34 -0.94 -4.92 2.34
C PHE A 34 -0.84 -4.12 3.65
N ILE A 35 -1.89 -3.40 4.04
CA ILE A 35 -1.91 -2.63 5.29
C ILE A 35 -1.76 -3.55 6.51
N LYS A 36 -2.46 -4.70 6.52
CA LYS A 36 -2.44 -5.63 7.66
C LYS A 36 -1.08 -6.30 7.85
N ASN A 37 -0.43 -6.66 6.75
CA ASN A 37 0.78 -7.49 6.80
C ASN A 37 2.02 -6.63 6.60
N GLU A 38 2.15 -6.01 5.44
CA GLU A 38 3.38 -5.33 5.02
C GLU A 38 3.66 -4.08 5.87
N LEU A 39 2.65 -3.21 6.05
CA LEU A 39 2.84 -2.03 6.90
C LEU A 39 3.04 -2.40 8.38
N ASN A 40 2.44 -3.50 8.85
CA ASN A 40 2.64 -3.98 10.22
C ASN A 40 4.06 -4.52 10.42
N LEU A 41 4.54 -5.34 9.50
CA LEU A 41 5.90 -5.89 9.52
C LEU A 41 6.93 -4.77 9.61
N TYR A 42 6.82 -3.78 8.71
CA TYR A 42 7.78 -2.70 8.64
C TYR A 42 7.66 -1.73 9.83
N HIS A 43 6.46 -1.21 10.13
CA HIS A 43 6.30 -0.11 11.11
C HIS A 43 6.08 -0.55 12.56
N LYS A 44 5.70 -1.79 12.83
CA LYS A 44 5.37 -2.26 14.20
C LYS A 44 6.28 -3.38 14.68
N ILE A 45 6.68 -4.28 13.77
CA ILE A 45 7.54 -5.43 14.10
C ILE A 45 9.00 -5.16 13.70
N THR A 46 9.27 -4.06 12.97
CA THR A 46 10.62 -3.64 12.53
C THR A 46 11.33 -4.66 11.64
N ILE A 47 10.57 -5.42 10.85
CA ILE A 47 11.09 -6.36 9.85
C ILE A 47 11.00 -5.70 8.48
N ASP A 48 12.16 -5.41 7.88
CA ASP A 48 12.24 -4.87 6.53
C ASP A 48 12.45 -5.99 5.50
N ASN A 49 11.37 -6.35 4.78
CA ASN A 49 11.42 -7.30 3.65
C ASN A 49 11.59 -6.58 2.28
N LYS A 50 11.88 -5.28 2.31
CA LYS A 50 12.00 -4.38 1.16
C LYS A 50 10.69 -4.20 0.39
N GLY A 51 9.54 -4.23 1.05
CA GLY A 51 8.24 -3.93 0.46
C GLY A 51 7.77 -2.49 0.65
N VAL A 52 8.27 -1.79 1.67
CA VAL A 52 8.01 -0.37 1.97
C VAL A 52 9.33 0.38 2.01
N PHE A 53 9.35 1.60 1.48
CA PHE A 53 10.55 2.44 1.47
C PHE A 53 10.22 3.84 1.99
N HIS A 54 11.05 4.34 2.89
CA HIS A 54 11.03 5.75 3.26
C HIS A 54 11.38 6.59 2.03
N VAL A 55 10.69 7.70 1.85
CA VAL A 55 11.00 8.72 0.84
C VAL A 55 11.72 9.85 1.57
N PRO A 56 13.08 9.84 1.60
CA PRO A 56 13.84 10.88 2.26
C PRO A 56 13.78 12.19 1.47
N ASP A 57 14.36 13.24 2.06
CA ASP A 57 14.62 14.54 1.42
C ASP A 57 13.37 15.27 0.93
N LEU A 58 12.20 14.91 1.47
CA LEU A 58 11.02 15.74 1.39
C LEU A 58 11.20 16.90 2.38
N LYS A 59 10.84 18.13 1.96
CA LYS A 59 10.77 19.31 2.85
C LYS A 59 9.58 19.22 3.83
N ILE A 60 9.30 18.01 4.32
CA ILE A 60 8.20 17.65 5.22
C ILE A 60 8.88 17.03 6.44
N GLU A 61 8.88 17.75 7.56
CA GLU A 61 9.52 17.29 8.79
C GLU A 61 8.71 16.19 9.49
N SER A 62 7.38 16.23 9.35
CA SER A 62 6.47 15.23 9.89
C SER A 62 5.12 15.29 9.17
N PRO A 63 4.47 14.14 8.88
CA PRO A 63 4.92 12.77 9.15
C PRO A 63 5.98 12.28 8.15
N ASN A 64 6.72 11.23 8.52
CA ASN A 64 7.57 10.49 7.57
C ASN A 64 6.71 9.92 6.43
N ILE A 65 7.20 10.07 5.20
CA ILE A 65 6.49 9.61 4.00
C ILE A 65 7.13 8.34 3.49
N TYR A 66 6.29 7.35 3.18
CA TYR A 66 6.73 6.05 2.68
C TYR A 66 6.00 5.70 1.39
N LYS A 67 6.67 4.91 0.54
CA LYS A 67 6.07 4.33 -0.66
C LYS A 67 6.00 2.81 -0.55
N ALA A 68 4.87 2.25 -0.99
CA ALA A 68 4.73 0.83 -1.25
C ALA A 68 5.47 0.47 -2.55
N LYS A 69 6.45 -0.44 -2.48
CA LYS A 69 7.20 -0.91 -3.65
C LYS A 69 6.82 -2.33 -4.06
N LYS A 70 6.58 -3.21 -3.08
CA LYS A 70 6.08 -4.57 -3.33
C LYS A 70 4.60 -4.64 -2.97
N PHE A 71 3.74 -4.47 -3.96
CA PHE A 71 2.30 -4.58 -3.80
C PHE A 71 1.78 -5.73 -4.66
N ALA A 72 1.34 -6.81 -4.01
CA ALA A 72 0.75 -7.93 -4.72
C ALA A 72 -0.72 -7.61 -5.06
N CYS A 73 -1.07 -7.68 -6.35
CA CYS A 73 -2.45 -7.54 -6.81
C CYS A 73 -2.92 -8.83 -7.48
N ARG A 74 -3.94 -9.48 -6.91
CA ARG A 74 -4.49 -10.74 -7.45
C ARG A 74 -5.10 -10.57 -8.82
N SER A 75 -5.69 -9.40 -9.11
CA SER A 75 -6.22 -9.07 -10.45
C SER A 75 -5.13 -8.96 -11.53
N LEU A 76 -3.85 -8.89 -11.14
CA LEU A 76 -2.68 -8.90 -12.03
C LEU A 76 -1.95 -10.25 -12.07
N LYS A 77 -2.40 -11.24 -11.29
CA LYS A 77 -1.82 -12.59 -11.30
C LYS A 77 -1.82 -13.14 -12.73
N ASP A 78 -0.68 -13.69 -13.16
CA ASP A 78 -0.45 -14.29 -14.48
C ASP A 78 -0.57 -13.31 -15.67
N LYS A 79 -0.74 -12.00 -15.42
CA LYS A 79 -0.79 -10.96 -16.47
C LYS A 79 0.57 -10.31 -16.77
N GLY A 80 1.61 -10.68 -16.02
CA GLY A 80 2.98 -10.21 -16.21
C GLY A 80 3.85 -11.12 -17.09
N VAL A 81 3.26 -12.11 -17.77
CA VAL A 81 3.97 -13.12 -18.58
C VAL A 81 4.22 -12.66 -20.03
N GLN A 82 3.88 -11.41 -20.37
CA GLN A 82 4.09 -10.80 -21.69
C GLN A 82 4.91 -9.51 -21.54
N SER A 83 6.21 -9.64 -21.27
CA SER A 83 7.20 -8.57 -21.31
C SER A 83 8.38 -8.99 -22.15
#